data_AF-A0A6P0LHL7-F1
#
_entry.id   AF-A0A6P0LHL7-F1
#
_cell.length_a   1.000
_cell.length_b   1.000
_cell.length_c   1.000
_cell.angle_alpha   90.00
_cell.angle_beta   90.00
_cell.angle_gamma   90.00
#
_symmetry.space_group_name_H-M   'P 1'
#
loop_
_entity.id
_entity.type
_entity.pdbx_description
1 polymer ?
#
loop_
_entity_poly.entity_id
_entity_poly.type
_entity_poly.pdbx_seq_one_letter_code
_entity_poly.pdbx_strand_id
1 'polypeptide(L)'
;MAHPIQTPHSGYHWDGKSGRFFEGWYYRVTLPSCGQTFAFMYSIEDPIGGQPYSGGSAQILGPDDQYLCRTFPHPEQFWGSSESLGLGHWGKTKLQITPQYLDPDKFEYQIKEGYQATATLNQGLIRDPANGRYCDWRYEIKPIYGWGDLGKAQQSTAGWLSFLQIFEPGWQILMAHGLATGWIDWNGKLYDFTNVPAYGEKNWGRAFPKKWFWLNCNSFTDQPDLALTAGGGRREVMGLAEAAALIGIHYEGKFYEFVPWNSEVSWQIQPWGNWQMQGRNGEYEVDLTGTTDYPGTPLLAPTEKGLDFICRDTMQGHLRLELKQRRGDNVEPILIAESKLCGLEVGGEPWQKPWNSSAKLPWVL
;
A
#
# COMPACT_ATOMS: atom_id res chain seq x y z
N MET A 1 22.06 -2.55 8.99
CA MET A 1 22.15 -1.10 8.71
C MET A 1 20.86 -0.70 8.02
N ALA A 2 20.21 0.38 8.47
CA ALA A 2 18.98 0.87 7.85
C ALA A 2 19.20 1.22 6.38
N HIS A 3 18.21 0.94 5.53
CA HIS A 3 18.26 1.31 4.11
C HIS A 3 18.33 2.85 3.97
N PRO A 4 19.08 3.43 3.02
CA PRO A 4 19.28 4.89 2.95
C PRO A 4 17.99 5.71 2.82
N ILE A 5 16.94 5.13 2.25
CA ILE A 5 15.61 5.76 2.13
C ILE A 5 14.56 5.15 3.07
N GLN A 6 14.99 4.46 4.13
CA GLN A 6 14.07 3.92 5.13
C GLN A 6 13.19 5.04 5.70
N THR A 7 11.88 4.87 5.59
CA THR A 7 10.92 5.83 6.14
C THR A 7 10.72 5.59 7.63
N PRO A 8 10.28 6.60 8.40
CA PRO A 8 9.74 6.39 9.74
C PRO A 8 8.70 5.27 9.75
N HIS A 9 8.48 4.62 10.89
CA HIS A 9 7.47 3.55 11.03
C HIS A 9 7.69 2.30 10.16
N SER A 10 8.87 2.13 9.55
CA SER A 10 9.19 0.94 8.74
C SER A 10 9.12 -0.38 9.52
N GLY A 11 9.55 -0.38 10.78
CA GLY A 11 9.55 -1.56 11.65
C GLY A 11 8.17 -1.96 12.17
N TYR A 12 8.05 -3.21 12.61
CA TYR A 12 6.88 -3.82 13.22
C TYR A 12 6.50 -3.12 14.54
N HIS A 13 5.20 -2.84 14.74
CA HIS A 13 4.71 -1.95 15.80
C HIS A 13 4.10 -2.65 17.02
N TRP A 14 3.84 -3.96 16.97
CA TRP A 14 3.20 -4.63 18.10
C TRP A 14 4.09 -4.58 19.35
N ASP A 15 3.51 -4.13 20.46
CA ASP A 15 4.19 -3.89 21.74
C ASP A 15 4.26 -5.14 22.64
N GLY A 16 3.76 -6.27 22.17
CA GLY A 16 3.69 -7.53 22.92
C GLY A 16 2.56 -7.60 23.96
N LYS A 17 1.72 -6.56 24.09
CA LYS A 17 0.71 -6.45 25.16
C LYS A 17 -0.67 -6.05 24.66
N SER A 18 -0.76 -5.42 23.49
CA SER A 18 -2.01 -4.95 22.91
C SER A 18 -2.98 -6.11 22.67
N GLY A 19 -4.22 -5.95 23.12
CA GLY A 19 -5.28 -6.94 22.98
C GLY A 19 -5.73 -7.12 21.53
N ARG A 20 -6.47 -6.14 20.98
CA ARG A 20 -6.79 -6.08 19.54
C ARG A 20 -5.69 -5.31 18.82
N PHE A 21 -5.06 -5.95 17.85
CA PHE A 21 -4.03 -5.32 17.02
C PHE A 21 -3.98 -5.98 15.65
N PHE A 22 -3.85 -5.18 14.60
CA PHE A 22 -3.45 -5.64 13.28
C PHE A 22 -2.23 -4.84 12.83
N GLU A 23 -1.43 -5.49 11.99
CA GLU A 23 -0.50 -4.80 11.12
C GLU A 23 -0.51 -5.45 9.75
N GLY A 24 -0.57 -4.62 8.71
CA GLY A 24 -0.67 -5.03 7.33
C GLY A 24 0.39 -4.36 6.48
N TRP A 25 0.86 -5.06 5.45
CA TRP A 25 1.85 -4.58 4.50
C TRP A 25 1.38 -4.86 3.09
N TYR A 26 1.61 -3.91 2.21
CA TYR A 26 1.24 -3.99 0.81
C TYR A 26 2.50 -3.80 -0.03
N TYR A 27 2.76 -4.73 -0.94
CA TYR A 27 3.79 -4.60 -1.97
C TYR A 27 3.13 -4.72 -3.33
N ARG A 28 3.55 -3.91 -4.27
CA ARG A 28 3.03 -3.95 -5.64
C ARG A 28 4.17 -3.94 -6.64
N VAL A 29 4.05 -4.78 -7.66
CA VAL A 29 4.92 -4.84 -8.83
C VAL A 29 4.05 -4.67 -10.07
N THR A 30 4.33 -3.66 -10.86
CA THR A 30 3.62 -3.37 -12.11
C THR A 30 4.46 -3.87 -13.27
N LEU A 31 3.87 -4.61 -14.21
CA LEU A 31 4.52 -5.18 -15.41
C LEU A 31 3.97 -4.47 -16.68
N PRO A 32 4.54 -3.33 -17.09
CA PRO A 32 3.94 -2.51 -18.15
C PRO A 32 3.96 -3.21 -19.51
N SER A 33 4.95 -4.06 -19.76
CA SER A 33 5.13 -4.78 -21.03
C SER A 33 3.97 -5.73 -21.38
N CYS A 34 3.27 -6.25 -20.37
CA CYS A 34 2.10 -7.11 -20.55
C CYS A 34 0.82 -6.52 -19.96
N GLY A 35 0.87 -5.28 -19.45
CA GLY A 35 -0.29 -4.61 -18.88
C GLY A 35 -0.83 -5.28 -17.62
N GLN A 36 0.02 -5.91 -16.82
CA GLN A 36 -0.38 -6.65 -15.62
C GLN A 36 0.23 -6.02 -14.37
N THR A 37 -0.39 -6.24 -13.22
CA THR A 37 0.13 -5.83 -11.91
C THR A 37 -0.09 -6.98 -10.94
N PHE A 38 0.85 -7.16 -10.01
CA PHE A 38 0.71 -8.02 -8.86
C PHE A 38 0.76 -7.18 -7.59
N ALA A 39 -0.24 -7.32 -6.74
CA ALA A 39 -0.25 -6.75 -5.40
C ALA A 39 -0.24 -7.89 -4.37
N PHE A 40 0.67 -7.81 -3.41
CA PHE A 40 0.85 -8.75 -2.31
C PHE A 40 0.49 -8.03 -1.01
N MET A 41 -0.54 -8.51 -0.33
CA MET A 41 -0.98 -7.95 0.95
C MET A 41 -0.74 -8.99 2.05
N TYR A 42 0.09 -8.63 3.02
CA TYR A 42 0.37 -9.44 4.18
C TYR A 42 -0.30 -8.82 5.40
N SER A 43 -0.80 -9.63 6.32
CA SER A 43 -1.23 -9.13 7.62
C SER A 43 -0.90 -10.10 8.74
N ILE A 44 -0.82 -9.56 9.95
CA ILE A 44 -0.88 -10.28 11.21
C ILE A 44 -1.99 -9.67 12.05
N GLU A 45 -2.87 -10.51 12.57
CA GLU A 45 -3.96 -10.13 13.45
C GLU A 45 -3.80 -10.79 14.81
N ASP A 46 -4.06 -10.02 15.86
CA ASP A 46 -3.97 -10.41 17.27
C ASP A 46 -2.76 -11.32 17.56
N PRO A 47 -1.54 -10.79 17.41
CA PRO A 47 -0.30 -11.58 17.50
C PRO A 47 -0.11 -12.24 18.87
N ILE A 48 -0.83 -11.78 19.89
CA ILE A 48 -0.91 -12.39 21.22
C ILE A 48 -1.40 -13.85 21.18
N GLY A 49 -2.16 -14.22 20.15
CA GLY A 49 -2.72 -15.57 19.99
C GLY A 49 -3.97 -15.82 20.83
N GLY A 50 -4.64 -16.94 20.54
CA GLY A 50 -5.81 -17.41 21.28
C GLY A 50 -7.09 -16.58 21.09
N GLN A 51 -7.10 -15.59 20.19
CA GLN A 51 -8.31 -14.86 19.80
C GLN A 51 -8.96 -15.50 18.56
N PRO A 52 -10.26 -15.27 18.31
CA PRO A 52 -10.97 -15.83 17.15
C PRO A 52 -10.35 -15.47 15.79
N TYR A 53 -9.64 -14.35 15.72
CA TYR A 53 -9.05 -13.81 14.50
C TYR A 53 -7.51 -13.83 14.52
N SER A 54 -6.90 -14.47 15.53
CA SER A 54 -5.45 -14.54 15.65
C SER A 54 -4.83 -15.28 14.46
N GLY A 55 -3.78 -14.71 13.88
CA GLY A 55 -3.01 -15.33 12.82
C GLY A 55 -2.67 -14.37 11.69
N GLY A 56 -1.87 -14.85 10.75
CA GLY A 56 -1.48 -14.10 9.57
C GLY A 56 -2.38 -14.35 8.37
N SER A 57 -2.27 -13.47 7.37
CA SER A 57 -2.79 -13.72 6.03
C SER A 57 -1.78 -13.27 4.97
N ALA A 58 -1.88 -13.89 3.80
CA ALA A 58 -1.30 -13.41 2.56
C ALA A 58 -2.39 -13.42 1.49
N GLN A 59 -2.65 -12.25 0.90
CA GLN A 59 -3.53 -12.07 -0.24
C GLN A 59 -2.68 -11.64 -1.43
N ILE A 60 -3.05 -12.09 -2.62
CA ILE A 60 -2.42 -11.70 -3.87
C ILE A 60 -3.52 -11.34 -4.86
N LEU A 61 -3.52 -10.07 -5.29
CA LEU A 61 -4.23 -9.62 -6.47
C LEU A 61 -3.28 -9.76 -7.65
N GLY A 62 -3.50 -10.78 -8.46
CA GLY A 62 -2.67 -11.17 -9.59
C GLY A 62 -3.24 -10.69 -10.93
N PRO A 63 -2.83 -11.31 -12.04
CA PRO A 63 -3.16 -10.86 -13.38
C PRO A 63 -4.67 -10.90 -13.62
N ASP A 64 -5.15 -9.94 -14.40
CA ASP A 64 -6.58 -9.76 -14.74
C ASP A 64 -7.47 -9.66 -13.49
N ASP A 65 -6.97 -8.99 -12.44
CA ASP A 65 -7.58 -8.83 -11.11
C ASP A 65 -7.99 -10.17 -10.44
N GLN A 66 -7.31 -11.28 -10.78
CA GLN A 66 -7.52 -12.57 -10.13
C GLN A 66 -7.04 -12.55 -8.69
N TYR A 67 -7.77 -13.20 -7.80
CA TYR A 67 -7.50 -13.19 -6.37
C TYR A 67 -7.07 -14.55 -5.83
N LEU A 68 -6.04 -14.56 -4.98
CA LEU A 68 -5.59 -15.72 -4.21
C LEU A 68 -5.38 -15.28 -2.76
N CYS A 69 -5.85 -16.08 -1.80
CA CYS A 69 -5.70 -15.77 -0.37
C CYS A 69 -5.32 -17.03 0.41
N ARG A 70 -4.44 -16.86 1.40
CA ARG A 70 -4.03 -17.90 2.33
C ARG A 70 -3.96 -17.34 3.74
N THR A 71 -4.63 -18.00 4.67
CA THR A 71 -4.52 -17.72 6.11
C THR A 71 -3.44 -18.58 6.74
N PHE A 72 -2.85 -18.05 7.81
CA PHE A 72 -1.83 -18.70 8.62
C PHE A 72 -2.26 -18.61 10.09
N PRO A 73 -2.99 -19.62 10.62
CA PRO A 73 -3.66 -19.52 11.92
C PRO A 73 -2.71 -19.57 13.14
N HIS A 74 -1.41 -19.69 12.90
CA HIS A 74 -0.37 -19.88 13.92
C HIS A 74 0.45 -18.59 14.07
N PRO A 75 0.00 -17.59 14.85
CA PRO A 75 0.71 -16.31 14.98
C PRO A 75 2.14 -16.47 15.52
N GLU A 76 2.43 -17.54 16.25
CA GLU A 76 3.77 -17.90 16.71
C GLU A 76 4.75 -18.25 15.57
N GLN A 77 4.25 -18.44 14.34
CA GLN A 77 5.03 -18.66 13.13
C GLN A 77 5.34 -17.35 12.35
N PHE A 78 4.83 -16.21 12.83
CA PHE A 78 5.12 -14.90 12.29
C PHE A 78 6.39 -14.31 12.93
N TRP A 79 7.13 -13.53 12.16
CA TRP A 79 8.20 -12.68 12.67
C TRP A 79 8.14 -11.30 12.01
N GLY A 80 8.53 -10.26 12.75
CA GLY A 80 8.64 -8.89 12.27
C GLY A 80 9.81 -8.17 12.94
N SER A 81 10.57 -7.40 12.17
CA SER A 81 11.67 -6.58 12.69
C SER A 81 11.14 -5.26 13.21
N SER A 82 11.47 -4.88 14.45
CA SER A 82 11.11 -3.56 15.01
C SER A 82 12.02 -2.43 14.52
N GLU A 83 13.20 -2.74 13.97
CA GLU A 83 14.23 -1.74 13.60
C GLU A 83 14.12 -1.27 12.15
N SER A 84 13.59 -2.12 11.27
CA SER A 84 13.54 -1.88 9.82
C SER A 84 12.42 -2.69 9.18
N LEU A 85 12.12 -2.41 7.91
CA LEU A 85 11.13 -3.18 7.18
C LEU A 85 11.63 -4.62 6.96
N GLY A 86 11.06 -5.53 7.73
CA GLY A 86 11.31 -6.96 7.63
C GLY A 86 10.19 -7.73 8.31
N LEU A 87 9.63 -8.71 7.60
CA LEU A 87 8.52 -9.53 8.08
C LEU A 87 8.47 -10.88 7.37
N GLY A 88 7.80 -11.84 7.98
CA GLY A 88 7.44 -13.07 7.30
C GLY A 88 6.53 -13.96 8.14
N HIS A 89 5.90 -14.91 7.48
CA HIS A 89 5.09 -15.94 8.13
C HIS A 89 5.43 -17.30 7.57
N TRP A 90 5.85 -18.21 8.44
CA TRP A 90 6.10 -19.60 8.05
C TRP A 90 4.77 -20.37 8.10
N GLY A 91 4.43 -21.09 7.03
CA GLY A 91 3.22 -21.91 6.95
C GLY A 91 3.57 -23.41 7.04
N LYS A 92 4.13 -23.96 5.98
CA LYS A 92 4.56 -25.37 5.93
C LYS A 92 6.08 -25.45 5.97
N THR A 93 6.64 -25.97 7.05
CA THR A 93 8.09 -26.15 7.21
C THR A 93 8.40 -27.32 8.14
N LYS A 94 9.61 -27.88 8.01
CA LYS A 94 10.17 -28.86 8.95
C LYS A 94 11.12 -28.23 9.96
N LEU A 95 11.38 -26.93 9.85
CA LEU A 95 12.25 -26.21 10.78
C LEU A 95 11.62 -26.20 12.18
N GLN A 96 12.46 -26.45 13.19
CA GLN A 96 12.10 -26.43 14.61
C GLN A 96 12.89 -25.34 15.33
N ILE A 97 12.93 -24.15 14.73
CA ILE A 97 13.57 -22.96 15.28
C ILE A 97 12.54 -21.84 15.35
N THR A 98 12.80 -20.82 16.16
CA THR A 98 11.97 -19.61 16.19
C THR A 98 11.94 -18.96 14.80
N PRO A 99 10.76 -18.54 14.30
CA PRO A 99 10.64 -17.80 13.06
C PRO A 99 11.52 -16.55 13.06
N GLN A 100 12.21 -16.36 11.95
CA GLN A 100 13.13 -15.27 11.74
C GLN A 100 13.35 -15.09 10.24
N TYR A 101 14.02 -14.01 9.87
CA TYR A 101 14.53 -13.86 8.52
C TYR A 101 15.43 -15.04 8.16
N LEU A 102 15.19 -15.62 6.98
CA LEU A 102 16.07 -16.61 6.40
C LEU A 102 16.71 -16.00 5.16
N ASP A 103 17.97 -16.37 4.91
CA ASP A 103 18.59 -16.15 3.60
C ASP A 103 17.64 -16.64 2.48
N PRO A 104 17.51 -15.90 1.35
CA PRO A 104 16.53 -16.20 0.31
C PRO A 104 16.52 -17.66 -0.16
N ASP A 105 17.69 -18.24 -0.41
CA ASP A 105 17.82 -19.61 -0.92
C ASP A 105 17.46 -20.62 0.17
N LYS A 106 17.84 -20.34 1.42
CA LYS A 106 17.46 -21.16 2.57
C LYS A 106 15.95 -21.14 2.80
N PHE A 107 15.30 -19.98 2.65
CA PHE A 107 13.85 -19.87 2.76
C PHE A 107 13.15 -20.72 1.71
N GLU A 108 13.52 -20.59 0.43
CA GLU A 108 12.94 -21.34 -0.69
C GLU A 108 13.08 -22.86 -0.50
N TYR A 109 14.23 -23.29 0.03
CA TYR A 109 14.45 -24.69 0.33
C TYR A 109 13.64 -25.20 1.54
N GLN A 110 13.49 -24.41 2.61
CA GLN A 110 12.93 -24.86 3.89
C GLN A 110 11.43 -24.58 4.07
N ILE A 111 10.92 -23.48 3.51
CA ILE A 111 9.54 -23.01 3.68
C ILE A 111 8.73 -23.40 2.43
N LYS A 112 7.86 -24.40 2.57
CA LYS A 112 7.04 -24.96 1.48
C LYS A 112 5.68 -24.27 1.32
N GLU A 113 5.33 -23.38 2.24
CA GLU A 113 4.20 -22.46 2.16
C GLU A 113 4.48 -21.34 3.16
N GLY A 114 4.40 -20.08 2.74
CA GLY A 114 4.77 -18.92 3.56
C GLY A 114 5.33 -17.78 2.72
N TYR A 115 5.69 -16.69 3.39
CA TYR A 115 6.30 -15.52 2.75
C TYR A 115 7.34 -14.87 3.65
N GLN A 116 8.25 -14.10 3.04
CA GLN A 116 9.05 -13.10 3.72
C GLN A 116 9.29 -11.89 2.82
N ALA A 117 9.35 -10.71 3.43
CA ALA A 117 9.58 -9.46 2.72
C ALA A 117 10.44 -8.50 3.54
N THR A 118 11.20 -7.66 2.83
CA THR A 118 12.03 -6.59 3.36
C THR A 118 11.93 -5.38 2.43
N ALA A 119 12.65 -4.29 2.73
CA ALA A 119 12.76 -3.14 1.82
C ALA A 119 13.31 -3.49 0.42
N THR A 120 14.07 -4.58 0.29
CA THR A 120 14.79 -4.91 -0.96
C THR A 120 14.46 -6.30 -1.50
N LEU A 121 13.51 -7.02 -0.90
CA LEU A 121 13.18 -8.40 -1.26
C LEU A 121 11.71 -8.67 -0.97
N ASN A 122 11.05 -9.40 -1.86
CA ASN A 122 9.81 -10.07 -1.56
C ASN A 122 9.78 -11.46 -2.20
N GLN A 123 9.45 -12.47 -1.41
CA GLN A 123 9.38 -13.86 -1.86
C GLN A 123 8.38 -14.68 -1.05
N GLY A 124 7.90 -15.77 -1.64
CA GLY A 124 7.00 -16.69 -0.97
C GLY A 124 6.35 -17.67 -1.92
N LEU A 125 5.58 -18.59 -1.32
CA LEU A 125 4.76 -19.56 -2.02
C LEU A 125 3.48 -19.73 -1.22
N ILE A 126 2.33 -19.48 -1.85
CA ILE A 126 1.02 -19.78 -1.27
C ILE A 126 0.16 -20.59 -2.22
N ARG A 127 -0.69 -21.45 -1.66
CA ARG A 127 -1.58 -22.34 -2.40
C ARG A 127 -2.96 -22.35 -1.79
N ASP A 128 -3.98 -22.27 -2.65
CA ASP A 128 -5.35 -22.57 -2.30
C ASP A 128 -5.53 -24.09 -2.19
N PRO A 129 -5.83 -24.64 -0.99
CA PRO A 129 -5.98 -26.08 -0.81
C PRO A 129 -7.21 -26.66 -1.52
N ALA A 130 -8.22 -25.85 -1.85
CA ALA A 130 -9.48 -26.32 -2.42
C ALA A 130 -9.38 -26.62 -3.93
N ASN A 131 -8.63 -25.80 -4.67
CA ASN A 131 -8.52 -25.90 -6.13
C ASN A 131 -7.07 -26.05 -6.62
N GLY A 132 -6.08 -26.00 -5.72
CA GLY A 132 -4.66 -26.17 -6.04
C GLY A 132 -4.01 -24.95 -6.71
N ARG A 133 -4.76 -23.85 -6.95
CA ARG A 133 -4.20 -22.61 -7.48
C ARG A 133 -3.11 -22.08 -6.55
N TYR A 134 -2.08 -21.50 -7.13
CA TYR A 134 -0.91 -21.05 -6.38
C TYR A 134 -0.25 -19.83 -7.01
N CYS A 135 0.55 -19.17 -6.19
CA CYS A 135 1.51 -18.17 -6.59
C CYS A 135 2.84 -18.50 -5.91
N ASP A 136 3.90 -18.60 -6.70
CA ASP A 136 5.28 -18.70 -6.24
C ASP A 136 6.02 -17.46 -6.75
N TRP A 137 6.82 -16.80 -5.93
CA TRP A 137 7.48 -15.57 -6.35
C TRP A 137 8.79 -15.34 -5.63
N ARG A 138 9.68 -14.64 -6.34
CA ARG A 138 10.90 -14.08 -5.76
C ARG A 138 11.35 -12.90 -6.62
N TYR A 139 11.45 -11.74 -6.00
CA TYR A 139 12.03 -10.57 -6.64
C TYR A 139 12.77 -9.68 -5.64
N GLU A 140 13.86 -9.11 -6.11
CA GLU A 140 14.59 -8.06 -5.43
C GLU A 140 14.03 -6.71 -5.83
N ILE A 141 14.18 -5.73 -4.95
CA ILE A 141 13.71 -4.37 -5.14
C ILE A 141 14.88 -3.44 -4.91
N LYS A 142 15.07 -2.50 -5.85
CA LYS A 142 15.91 -1.32 -5.68
C LYS A 142 15.01 -0.11 -5.39
N PRO A 143 14.84 0.30 -4.12
CA PRO A 143 14.03 1.44 -3.78
C PRO A 143 14.64 2.74 -4.32
N ILE A 144 13.80 3.64 -4.84
CA ILE A 144 14.19 4.94 -5.39
C ILE A 144 13.61 6.08 -4.54
N TYR A 145 12.30 6.07 -4.33
CA TYR A 145 11.59 7.07 -3.53
C TYR A 145 10.96 6.44 -2.29
N GLY A 146 11.25 7.03 -1.12
CA GLY A 146 10.55 6.77 0.13
C GLY A 146 9.33 7.69 0.25
N TRP A 147 9.35 8.57 1.24
CA TRP A 147 8.37 9.65 1.41
C TRP A 147 9.09 10.98 1.71
N GLY A 148 9.52 11.67 0.65
CA GLY A 148 10.36 12.87 0.74
C GLY A 148 11.24 13.05 -0.49
N ASP A 149 11.94 14.19 -0.57
CA ASP A 149 12.87 14.44 -1.67
C ASP A 149 14.00 13.40 -1.73
N LEU A 150 14.51 13.16 -2.93
CA LEU A 150 15.65 12.28 -3.15
C LEU A 150 16.90 12.82 -2.42
N GLY A 151 17.58 11.95 -1.69
CA GLY A 151 18.79 12.31 -0.93
C GLY A 151 18.54 13.12 0.35
N LYS A 152 17.29 13.38 0.72
CA LYS A 152 16.93 13.99 2.02
C LYS A 152 16.39 12.96 3.01
N ALA A 153 16.28 13.38 4.27
CA ALA A 153 15.64 12.58 5.31
C ALA A 153 14.17 12.31 4.92
N GLN A 154 13.76 11.05 5.05
CA GLN A 154 12.41 10.62 4.73
C GLN A 154 11.45 10.93 5.88
N GLN A 155 10.20 11.18 5.53
CA GLN A 155 9.17 11.71 6.42
C GLN A 155 8.09 10.66 6.72
N SER A 156 7.32 10.88 7.77
CA SER A 156 6.11 10.09 7.98
C SER A 156 4.97 10.62 7.14
N THR A 157 4.15 9.72 6.59
CA THR A 157 3.08 10.05 5.63
C THR A 157 2.01 10.99 6.21
N ALA A 158 1.76 10.97 7.52
CA ALA A 158 0.86 11.92 8.18
C ALA A 158 1.58 13.00 9.01
N GLY A 159 2.83 13.31 8.66
CA GLY A 159 3.69 14.26 9.39
C GLY A 159 4.09 13.75 10.77
N TRP A 160 4.59 14.63 11.65
CA TRP A 160 5.03 14.26 13.00
C TRP A 160 3.89 13.77 13.93
N LEU A 161 2.64 14.02 13.54
CA LEU A 161 1.48 13.62 14.33
C LEU A 161 1.23 12.10 14.26
N SER A 162 1.65 11.42 13.19
CA SER A 162 1.55 9.95 13.05
C SER A 162 2.31 9.17 14.13
N PHE A 163 3.29 9.80 14.80
CA PHE A 163 4.03 9.19 15.90
C PHE A 163 3.15 8.98 17.15
N LEU A 164 2.02 9.68 17.26
CA LEU A 164 1.08 9.50 18.35
C LEU A 164 0.08 8.39 17.98
N GLN A 165 0.01 7.33 18.79
CA GLN A 165 -0.94 6.20 18.64
C GLN A 165 -2.43 6.61 18.70
N ILE A 166 -2.75 7.90 18.86
CA ILE A 166 -4.11 8.44 18.77
C ILE A 166 -4.66 8.47 17.33
N PHE A 167 -3.80 8.29 16.32
CA PHE A 167 -4.19 8.22 14.92
C PHE A 167 -4.30 6.76 14.48
N GLU A 168 -5.47 6.16 14.72
CA GLU A 168 -5.76 4.80 14.27
C GLU A 168 -6.63 4.81 12.99
N PRO A 169 -6.31 3.96 12.00
CA PRO A 169 -5.05 3.24 11.86
C PRO A 169 -3.89 4.16 11.49
N GLY A 170 -2.68 3.78 11.87
CA GLY A 170 -1.46 4.31 11.28
C GLY A 170 -1.34 3.89 9.81
N TRP A 171 -0.72 4.74 9.00
CA TRP A 171 -0.45 4.49 7.58
C TRP A 171 0.89 5.11 7.21
N GLN A 172 1.74 4.33 6.54
CA GLN A 172 3.05 4.76 6.12
C GLN A 172 3.39 4.22 4.74
N ILE A 173 3.77 5.11 3.84
CA ILE A 173 4.40 4.74 2.58
C ILE A 173 5.84 4.33 2.88
N LEU A 174 6.18 3.09 2.52
CA LEU A 174 7.50 2.52 2.73
C LEU A 174 8.41 2.77 1.53
N MET A 175 7.82 2.76 0.34
CA MET A 175 8.47 3.02 -0.93
C MET A 175 7.44 3.53 -1.94
N ALA A 176 7.46 4.83 -2.26
CA ALA A 176 6.61 5.40 -3.30
C ALA A 176 7.00 4.93 -4.70
N HIS A 177 8.29 4.62 -4.92
CA HIS A 177 8.77 4.06 -6.17
C HIS A 177 10.06 3.26 -5.97
N GLY A 178 10.18 2.17 -6.70
CA GLY A 178 11.40 1.39 -6.83
C GLY A 178 11.37 0.55 -8.09
N LEU A 179 12.45 -0.18 -8.32
CA LEU A 179 12.62 -1.07 -9.47
C LEU A 179 12.77 -2.51 -9.00
N ALA A 180 11.85 -3.37 -9.39
CA ALA A 180 11.88 -4.80 -9.07
C ALA A 180 12.50 -5.63 -10.21
N THR A 181 13.26 -6.66 -9.84
CA THR A 181 13.82 -7.65 -10.76
C THR A 181 13.66 -9.04 -10.17
N GLY A 182 13.13 -9.97 -10.94
CA GLY A 182 12.85 -11.33 -10.48
C GLY A 182 11.74 -11.96 -11.28
N TRP A 183 10.97 -12.83 -10.62
CA TRP A 183 9.94 -13.63 -11.26
C TRP A 183 8.74 -13.87 -10.35
N ILE A 184 7.59 -14.10 -10.99
CA ILE A 184 6.36 -14.57 -10.36
C ILE A 184 5.79 -15.71 -11.22
N ASP A 185 5.58 -16.88 -10.63
CA ASP A 185 4.83 -17.98 -11.23
C ASP A 185 3.38 -17.94 -10.70
N TRP A 186 2.47 -17.56 -11.58
CA TRP A 186 1.04 -17.57 -11.30
C TRP A 186 0.38 -18.76 -11.98
N ASN A 187 0.08 -19.81 -11.22
CA ASN A 187 -0.59 -21.02 -11.72
C ASN A 187 0.12 -21.70 -12.91
N GLY A 188 1.45 -21.73 -12.92
CA GLY A 188 2.29 -22.30 -13.98
C GLY A 188 2.62 -21.32 -15.11
N LYS A 189 2.09 -20.09 -15.07
CA LYS A 189 2.47 -19.02 -16.00
C LYS A 189 3.55 -18.16 -15.35
N LEU A 190 4.76 -18.26 -15.87
CA LEU A 190 5.91 -17.50 -15.42
C LEU A 190 5.91 -16.07 -15.98
N TYR A 191 6.14 -15.11 -15.10
CA TYR A 191 6.34 -13.70 -15.38
C TYR A 191 7.74 -13.29 -14.92
N ASP A 192 8.71 -13.32 -15.83
CA ASP A 192 10.05 -12.78 -15.58
C ASP A 192 10.10 -11.28 -15.89
N PHE A 193 10.77 -10.52 -15.04
CA PHE A 193 10.87 -9.08 -15.21
C PHE A 193 12.18 -8.51 -14.68
N THR A 194 12.56 -7.36 -15.24
CA THR A 194 13.78 -6.65 -14.87
C THR A 194 13.49 -5.17 -14.83
N ASN A 195 13.86 -4.54 -13.72
CA ASN A 195 13.70 -3.11 -13.46
C ASN A 195 12.29 -2.57 -13.75
N VAL A 196 11.27 -3.28 -13.27
CA VAL A 196 9.87 -2.84 -13.41
C VAL A 196 9.39 -2.08 -12.18
N PRO A 197 8.40 -1.19 -12.28
CA PRO A 197 7.97 -0.36 -11.14
C PRO A 197 7.49 -1.17 -9.94
N ALA A 198 7.92 -0.75 -8.75
CA ALA A 198 7.52 -1.32 -7.48
C ALA A 198 7.04 -0.25 -6.49
N TYR A 199 6.12 -0.63 -5.61
CA TYR A 199 5.55 0.21 -4.55
C TYR A 199 5.42 -0.59 -3.26
N GLY A 200 5.47 0.09 -2.10
CA GLY A 200 5.21 -0.54 -0.82
C GLY A 200 4.67 0.42 0.25
N GLU A 201 3.74 -0.08 1.06
CA GLU A 201 3.15 0.65 2.19
C GLU A 201 2.75 -0.31 3.33
N LYS A 202 2.32 0.26 4.46
CA LYS A 202 1.80 -0.49 5.60
C LYS A 202 0.78 0.28 6.40
N ASN A 203 -0.03 -0.47 7.15
CA ASN A 203 -1.02 0.03 8.08
C ASN A 203 -0.95 -0.72 9.40
N TRP A 204 -1.27 -0.07 10.51
CA TRP A 204 -1.34 -0.72 11.83
C TRP A 204 -2.40 -0.07 12.72
N GLY A 205 -2.88 -0.80 13.72
CA GLY A 205 -3.89 -0.29 14.67
C GLY A 205 -4.91 -1.36 15.02
N ARG A 206 -6.15 -0.96 15.32
CA ARG A 206 -7.25 -1.90 15.65
C ARG A 206 -8.06 -2.37 14.45
N ALA A 207 -8.25 -1.49 13.46
CA ALA A 207 -9.02 -1.72 12.24
C ALA A 207 -8.68 -0.65 11.18
N PHE A 208 -9.10 -0.88 9.93
CA PHE A 208 -9.06 0.13 8.86
C PHE A 208 -10.07 1.27 9.12
N PRO A 209 -9.97 2.42 8.41
CA PRO A 209 -10.90 3.53 8.56
C PRO A 209 -12.34 3.12 8.24
N LYS A 210 -13.34 3.86 8.75
CA LYS A 210 -14.76 3.57 8.46
C LYS A 210 -15.11 3.72 6.98
N LYS A 211 -14.41 4.60 6.26
CA LYS A 211 -14.58 4.82 4.82
C LYS A 211 -13.30 5.39 4.25
N TRP A 212 -12.81 4.86 3.14
CA TRP A 212 -11.60 5.36 2.49
C TRP A 212 -11.61 5.15 0.98
N PHE A 213 -10.73 5.88 0.31
CA PHE A 213 -10.40 5.69 -1.10
C PHE A 213 -8.89 5.83 -1.27
N TRP A 214 -8.35 5.20 -2.32
CA TRP A 214 -6.92 5.22 -2.60
C TRP A 214 -6.65 5.18 -4.11
N LEU A 215 -5.58 5.86 -4.50
CA LEU A 215 -5.03 5.89 -5.84
C LEU A 215 -3.52 5.73 -5.75
N ASN A 216 -2.97 4.81 -6.53
CA ASN A 216 -1.53 4.66 -6.65
C ASN A 216 -1.14 4.34 -8.08
N CYS A 217 -0.12 5.04 -8.57
CA CYS A 217 0.41 4.78 -9.88
C CYS A 217 1.89 5.13 -9.91
N ASN A 218 2.70 4.23 -10.47
CA ASN A 218 4.12 4.44 -10.67
C ASN A 218 4.59 3.89 -12.02
N SER A 219 3.63 3.77 -12.96
CA SER A 219 3.82 3.22 -14.30
C SER A 219 3.08 4.12 -15.29
N PHE A 220 3.64 5.28 -15.56
CA PHE A 220 3.09 6.25 -16.50
C PHE A 220 3.72 6.11 -17.89
N THR A 221 2.94 6.43 -18.92
CA THR A 221 3.42 6.41 -20.31
C THR A 221 4.52 7.46 -20.48
N ASP A 222 5.68 7.05 -20.99
CA ASP A 222 6.86 7.90 -21.22
C ASP A 222 7.38 8.67 -19.99
N GLN A 223 7.00 8.24 -18.77
CA GLN A 223 7.37 8.89 -17.51
C GLN A 223 7.81 7.84 -16.47
N PRO A 224 8.97 7.18 -16.67
CA PRO A 224 9.41 6.05 -15.84
C PRO A 224 9.78 6.42 -14.39
N ASP A 225 10.05 7.70 -14.12
CA ASP A 225 10.39 8.21 -12.78
C ASP A 225 9.17 8.67 -11.98
N LEU A 226 8.02 8.89 -12.65
CA LEU A 226 6.86 9.48 -12.01
C LEU A 226 6.15 8.47 -11.09
N ALA A 227 5.92 8.87 -9.84
CA ALA A 227 5.10 8.12 -8.91
C ALA A 227 4.07 9.01 -8.22
N LEU A 228 2.85 8.49 -8.09
CA LEU A 228 1.71 9.08 -7.41
C LEU A 228 1.25 8.13 -6.29
N THR A 229 1.03 8.70 -5.12
CA THR A 229 0.21 8.08 -4.07
C THR A 229 -0.78 9.12 -3.57
N ALA A 230 -2.06 8.79 -3.62
CA ALA A 230 -3.13 9.67 -3.17
C ALA A 230 -4.19 8.85 -2.46
N GLY A 231 -4.86 9.45 -1.48
CA GLY A 231 -5.87 8.73 -0.73
C GLY A 231 -6.52 9.61 0.31
N GLY A 232 -7.62 9.12 0.85
CA GLY A 232 -8.32 9.81 1.93
C GLY A 232 -9.26 8.89 2.67
N GLY A 233 -9.59 9.28 3.89
CA GLY A 233 -10.37 8.45 4.79
C GLY A 233 -11.10 9.24 5.87
N ARG A 234 -12.20 8.66 6.36
CA ARG A 234 -12.86 9.10 7.59
C ARG A 234 -12.24 8.35 8.75
N ARG A 235 -11.51 9.08 9.57
CA ARG A 235 -10.90 8.58 10.81
C ARG A 235 -11.57 9.20 12.02
N GLU A 236 -11.45 8.54 13.16
CA GLU A 236 -11.86 9.08 14.46
C GLU A 236 -10.61 9.52 15.23
N VAL A 237 -10.53 10.80 15.57
CA VAL A 237 -9.45 11.34 16.43
C VAL A 237 -10.10 11.86 17.70
N MET A 238 -9.79 11.23 18.83
CA MET A 238 -10.39 11.57 20.14
C MET A 238 -11.93 11.64 20.14
N GLY A 239 -12.60 10.81 19.33
CA GLY A 239 -14.06 10.77 19.19
C GLY A 239 -14.66 11.79 18.21
N LEU A 240 -13.85 12.63 17.55
CA LEU A 240 -14.28 13.49 16.45
C LEU A 240 -13.97 12.82 15.11
N ALA A 241 -14.97 12.74 14.23
CA ALA A 241 -14.79 12.25 12.87
C ALA A 241 -14.11 13.32 12.01
N GLU A 242 -12.98 12.98 11.41
CA GLU A 242 -12.18 13.87 10.58
C GLU A 242 -11.97 13.25 9.19
N ALA A 243 -12.11 14.07 8.16
CA ALA A 243 -11.76 13.70 6.80
C ALA A 243 -10.29 14.08 6.54
N ALA A 244 -9.44 13.07 6.42
CA ALA A 244 -8.03 13.26 6.05
C ALA A 244 -7.84 12.85 4.59
N ALA A 245 -7.03 13.59 3.84
CA ALA A 245 -6.64 13.24 2.48
C ALA A 245 -5.21 13.70 2.21
N LEU A 246 -4.54 13.03 1.29
CA LEU A 246 -3.22 13.43 0.81
C LEU A 246 -3.06 13.14 -0.69
N ILE A 247 -2.16 13.90 -1.31
CA ILE A 247 -1.61 13.64 -2.63
C ILE A 247 -0.10 13.81 -2.52
N GLY A 248 0.66 12.76 -2.81
CA GLY A 248 2.11 12.77 -2.89
C GLY A 248 2.57 12.39 -4.29
N ILE A 249 3.36 13.26 -4.92
CA ILE A 249 3.95 13.01 -6.25
C ILE A 249 5.46 13.07 -6.13
N HIS A 250 6.16 12.05 -6.63
CA HIS A 250 7.60 12.08 -6.82
C HIS A 250 7.90 12.20 -8.30
N TYR A 251 8.69 13.21 -8.66
CA TYR A 251 9.08 13.47 -10.05
C TYR A 251 10.41 14.24 -10.10
N GLU A 252 11.36 13.73 -10.87
CA GLU A 252 12.70 14.29 -11.08
C GLU A 252 13.44 14.58 -9.78
N GLY A 253 13.37 13.65 -8.82
CA GLY A 253 14.04 13.76 -7.53
C GLY A 253 13.31 14.63 -6.49
N LYS A 254 12.19 15.26 -6.86
CA LYS A 254 11.42 16.15 -5.99
C LYS A 254 10.12 15.50 -5.51
N PHE A 255 9.78 15.75 -4.25
CA PHE A 255 8.52 15.38 -3.65
C PHE A 255 7.56 16.57 -3.58
N TYR A 256 6.41 16.45 -4.24
CA TYR A 256 5.31 17.39 -4.22
C TYR A 256 4.22 16.83 -3.30
N GLU A 257 4.06 17.44 -2.13
CA GLU A 257 3.11 17.00 -1.11
C GLU A 257 1.93 17.97 -0.98
N PHE A 258 0.72 17.43 -1.04
CA PHE A 258 -0.52 18.13 -0.77
C PHE A 258 -1.26 17.42 0.36
N VAL A 259 -1.30 18.07 1.51
CA VAL A 259 -1.86 17.56 2.77
C VAL A 259 -2.55 18.73 3.49
N PRO A 260 -3.51 18.49 4.41
CA PRO A 260 -4.36 19.55 4.92
C PRO A 260 -3.60 20.68 5.64
N TRP A 261 -2.40 20.42 6.19
CA TRP A 261 -1.57 21.44 6.85
C TRP A 261 -0.79 22.35 5.89
N ASN A 262 -0.55 21.93 4.65
CA ASN A 262 0.20 22.73 3.68
C ASN A 262 -0.63 23.12 2.44
N SER A 263 -1.79 22.48 2.23
CA SER A 263 -2.59 22.58 1.01
C SER A 263 -4.08 22.47 1.33
N GLU A 264 -4.89 23.00 0.43
CA GLU A 264 -6.29 22.63 0.29
C GLU A 264 -6.39 21.38 -0.57
N VAL A 265 -7.04 20.34 -0.07
CA VAL A 265 -7.23 19.07 -0.80
C VAL A 265 -8.72 18.79 -0.92
N SER A 266 -9.22 18.57 -2.13
CA SER A 266 -10.62 18.23 -2.39
C SER A 266 -10.73 16.94 -3.18
N TRP A 267 -11.85 16.25 -3.02
CA TRP A 267 -12.12 15.00 -3.75
C TRP A 267 -13.60 14.83 -4.06
N GLN A 268 -13.86 14.10 -5.14
CA GLN A 268 -15.16 13.62 -5.57
C GLN A 268 -15.01 12.17 -6.00
N ILE A 269 -15.41 11.24 -5.14
CA ILE A 269 -15.26 9.80 -5.39
C ILE A 269 -16.64 9.20 -5.60
N GLN A 270 -16.87 8.63 -6.78
CA GLN A 270 -18.11 7.92 -7.08
C GLN A 270 -18.18 6.61 -6.29
N PRO A 271 -19.37 6.00 -6.14
CA PRO A 271 -19.49 4.66 -5.58
C PRO A 271 -18.50 3.64 -6.15
N TRP A 272 -18.23 3.76 -7.44
CA TRP A 272 -17.20 3.03 -8.17
C TRP A 272 -16.97 3.72 -9.52
N GLY A 273 -15.83 3.44 -10.15
CA GLY A 273 -15.57 3.77 -11.56
C GLY A 273 -14.98 5.15 -11.82
N ASN A 274 -15.03 6.09 -10.86
CA ASN A 274 -14.48 7.43 -11.03
C ASN A 274 -13.99 8.03 -9.71
N TRP A 275 -12.74 8.49 -9.72
CA TRP A 275 -12.04 9.16 -8.63
C TRP A 275 -11.52 10.50 -9.14
N GLN A 276 -11.94 11.60 -8.52
CA GLN A 276 -11.35 12.91 -8.77
C GLN A 276 -10.76 13.47 -7.49
N MET A 277 -9.56 14.03 -7.60
CA MET A 277 -8.91 14.74 -6.50
C MET A 277 -8.19 15.97 -7.02
N GLN A 278 -8.15 17.01 -6.18
CA GLN A 278 -7.38 18.22 -6.43
C GLN A 278 -6.59 18.61 -5.19
N GLY A 279 -5.41 19.17 -5.40
CA GLY A 279 -4.57 19.73 -4.34
C GLY A 279 -4.06 21.11 -4.74
N ARG A 280 -4.10 22.08 -3.83
CA ARG A 280 -3.63 23.44 -4.10
C ARG A 280 -2.97 24.08 -2.90
N ASN A 281 -1.78 24.64 -3.11
CA ASN A 281 -1.08 25.50 -2.15
C ASN A 281 -0.52 26.76 -2.81
N GLY A 282 0.35 27.50 -2.13
CA GLY A 282 0.94 28.73 -2.65
C GLY A 282 1.84 28.54 -3.88
N GLU A 283 2.41 27.34 -4.06
CA GLU A 283 3.41 27.05 -5.07
C GLU A 283 2.94 26.11 -6.18
N TYR A 284 2.00 25.20 -5.90
CA TYR A 284 1.59 24.15 -6.82
C TYR A 284 0.07 23.92 -6.82
N GLU A 285 -0.40 23.35 -7.93
CA GLU A 285 -1.75 22.80 -8.11
C GLU A 285 -1.63 21.43 -8.77
N VAL A 286 -2.50 20.50 -8.37
CA VAL A 286 -2.60 19.17 -8.98
C VAL A 286 -4.05 18.81 -9.23
N ASP A 287 -4.32 18.21 -10.38
CA ASP A 287 -5.58 17.57 -10.73
C ASP A 287 -5.35 16.08 -11.03
N LEU A 288 -6.15 15.22 -10.41
CA LEU A 288 -6.14 13.78 -10.62
C LEU A 288 -7.52 13.32 -11.10
N THR A 289 -7.55 12.50 -12.14
CA THR A 289 -8.77 11.81 -12.58
C THR A 289 -8.45 10.34 -12.84
N GLY A 290 -8.94 9.47 -11.96
CA GLY A 290 -8.90 8.02 -12.09
C GLY A 290 -10.25 7.49 -12.57
N THR A 291 -10.25 6.57 -13.52
CA THR A 291 -11.46 5.90 -14.03
C THR A 291 -11.22 4.43 -14.30
N THR A 292 -12.26 3.61 -14.15
CA THR A 292 -12.24 2.20 -14.54
C THR A 292 -13.63 1.72 -14.93
N ASP A 293 -13.69 0.88 -15.96
CA ASP A 293 -14.90 0.14 -16.35
C ASP A 293 -14.90 -1.29 -15.80
N TYR A 294 -13.79 -1.72 -15.18
CA TYR A 294 -13.69 -3.04 -14.56
C TYR A 294 -14.54 -3.10 -13.30
N PRO A 295 -15.09 -4.28 -12.96
CA PRO A 295 -15.91 -4.43 -11.76
C PRO A 295 -15.06 -4.30 -10.48
N GLY A 296 -13.74 -4.37 -10.54
CA GLY A 296 -12.90 -4.47 -9.35
C GLY A 296 -13.10 -5.79 -8.60
N THR A 297 -12.15 -6.09 -7.73
CA THR A 297 -12.09 -7.32 -6.97
C THR A 297 -12.33 -7.02 -5.49
N PRO A 298 -13.29 -7.70 -4.85
CA PRO A 298 -13.45 -7.64 -3.40
C PRO A 298 -12.22 -8.21 -2.69
N LEU A 299 -11.64 -7.44 -1.76
CA LEU A 299 -10.47 -7.82 -0.97
C LEU A 299 -10.80 -7.81 0.52
N LEU A 300 -10.07 -8.63 1.28
CA LEU A 300 -10.19 -8.65 2.73
C LEU A 300 -9.40 -7.48 3.34
N ALA A 301 -10.03 -6.70 4.21
CA ALA A 301 -9.37 -5.68 5.01
C ALA A 301 -9.64 -5.86 6.51
N PRO A 302 -8.72 -5.43 7.39
CA PRO A 302 -8.88 -5.53 8.85
C PRO A 302 -10.08 -4.74 9.38
N THR A 303 -10.95 -5.41 10.13
CA THR A 303 -12.06 -4.79 10.89
C THR A 303 -11.86 -5.02 12.39
N GLU A 304 -12.73 -4.46 13.23
CA GLU A 304 -12.76 -4.80 14.67
C GLU A 304 -13.09 -6.27 14.94
N LYS A 305 -13.62 -6.99 13.94
CA LYS A 305 -14.07 -8.38 14.02
C LYS A 305 -13.26 -9.29 13.08
N GLY A 306 -12.01 -8.95 12.82
CA GLY A 306 -11.16 -9.69 11.89
C GLY A 306 -11.20 -9.18 10.45
N LEU A 307 -10.54 -9.88 9.55
CA LEU A 307 -10.60 -9.62 8.10
C LEU A 307 -12.02 -9.79 7.55
N ASP A 308 -12.50 -8.82 6.77
CA ASP A 308 -13.78 -8.89 6.06
C ASP A 308 -13.69 -8.27 4.65
N PHE A 309 -14.59 -8.66 3.74
CA PHE A 309 -14.64 -8.18 2.35
C PHE A 309 -15.25 -6.77 2.27
N ILE A 310 -14.53 -5.80 2.80
CA ILE A 310 -14.92 -4.38 2.85
C ILE A 310 -14.07 -3.48 1.96
N CYS A 311 -13.18 -4.07 1.14
CA CYS A 311 -12.35 -3.36 0.18
C CYS A 311 -12.73 -3.80 -1.25
N ARG A 312 -12.71 -2.85 -2.19
CA ARG A 312 -12.86 -3.10 -3.62
C ARG A 312 -11.75 -2.38 -4.38
N ASP A 313 -10.93 -3.14 -5.09
CA ASP A 313 -9.70 -2.66 -5.73
C ASP A 313 -9.63 -3.12 -7.20
N THR A 314 -8.94 -2.37 -8.04
CA THR A 314 -8.48 -2.79 -9.37
C THR A 314 -7.12 -2.19 -9.67
N MET A 315 -6.26 -2.96 -10.35
CA MET A 315 -4.98 -2.47 -10.84
C MET A 315 -5.03 -1.96 -12.29
N GLN A 316 -6.23 -1.98 -12.90
CA GLN A 316 -6.47 -1.63 -14.30
C GLN A 316 -7.20 -0.28 -14.42
N GLY A 317 -6.84 0.68 -13.56
CA GLY A 317 -7.34 2.04 -13.62
C GLY A 317 -6.65 2.87 -14.70
N HIS A 318 -7.43 3.63 -15.46
CA HIS A 318 -6.92 4.76 -16.21
C HIS A 318 -6.73 5.95 -15.27
N LEU A 319 -5.57 6.59 -15.30
CA LEU A 319 -5.28 7.77 -14.51
C LEU A 319 -4.75 8.87 -15.43
N ARG A 320 -5.31 10.07 -15.28
CA ARG A 320 -4.73 11.32 -15.75
C ARG A 320 -4.27 12.15 -14.56
N LEU A 321 -3.02 12.63 -14.62
CA LEU A 321 -2.40 13.51 -13.64
C LEU A 321 -1.96 14.79 -14.35
N GLU A 322 -2.32 15.93 -13.79
CA GLU A 322 -1.83 17.23 -14.22
C GLU A 322 -1.25 17.99 -13.02
N LEU A 323 0.05 18.26 -13.04
CA LEU A 323 0.78 19.01 -12.01
C LEU A 323 1.18 20.36 -12.59
N LYS A 324 0.93 21.44 -11.84
CA LYS A 324 1.14 22.82 -12.28
C LYS A 324 1.92 23.62 -11.24
N GLN A 325 2.75 24.56 -11.69
CA GLN A 325 3.40 25.57 -10.86
C GLN A 325 2.50 26.81 -10.76
N ARG A 326 2.43 27.40 -9.57
CA ARG A 326 1.75 28.67 -9.30
C ARG A 326 2.77 29.77 -9.03
N ARG A 327 2.58 30.93 -9.67
CA ARG A 327 3.34 32.17 -9.42
C ARG A 327 2.35 33.34 -9.35
N GLY A 328 1.79 33.58 -8.17
CA GLY A 328 0.68 34.52 -8.00
C GLY A 328 -0.60 33.99 -8.68
N ASP A 329 -1.11 34.76 -9.65
CA ASP A 329 -2.27 34.38 -10.46
C ASP A 329 -1.89 33.55 -11.70
N ASN A 330 -0.60 33.48 -12.05
CA ASN A 330 -0.13 32.67 -13.18
C ASN A 330 -0.02 31.20 -12.76
N VAL A 331 -0.54 30.32 -13.61
CA VAL A 331 -0.48 28.86 -13.45
C VAL A 331 0.09 28.25 -14.72
N GLU A 332 1.21 27.54 -14.61
CA GLU A 332 1.92 26.93 -15.73
C GLU A 332 2.04 25.41 -15.52
N PRO A 333 1.83 24.57 -16.55
CA PRO A 333 1.95 23.12 -16.40
C PRO A 333 3.42 22.72 -16.16
N ILE A 334 3.63 21.87 -15.14
CA ILE A 334 4.89 21.14 -14.92
C ILE A 334 4.84 19.83 -15.70
N LEU A 335 3.75 19.08 -15.54
CA LEU A 335 3.61 17.73 -16.10
C LEU A 335 2.14 17.39 -16.37
N ILE A 336 1.90 16.73 -17.50
CA ILE A 336 0.66 16.04 -17.80
C ILE A 336 1.04 14.60 -18.12
N ALA A 337 0.50 13.63 -17.38
CA ALA A 337 0.85 12.23 -17.52
C ALA A 337 -0.39 11.34 -17.46
N GLU A 338 -0.32 10.21 -18.16
CA GLU A 338 -1.40 9.23 -18.21
C GLU A 338 -0.88 7.80 -17.99
N SER A 339 -1.70 6.98 -17.34
CA SER A 339 -1.46 5.56 -17.11
C SER A 339 -2.72 4.75 -17.32
N LYS A 340 -2.57 3.48 -17.69
CA LYS A 340 -3.63 2.46 -17.74
C LYS A 340 -3.49 1.40 -16.65
N LEU A 341 -2.52 1.59 -15.74
CA LEU A 341 -2.17 0.66 -14.68
C LEU A 341 -2.18 1.41 -13.34
N CYS A 342 -3.20 2.23 -13.10
CA CYS A 342 -3.41 2.85 -11.79
C CYS A 342 -4.17 1.86 -10.89
N GLY A 343 -3.71 1.74 -9.65
CA GLY A 343 -4.48 1.13 -8.57
C GLY A 343 -5.58 2.10 -8.16
N LEU A 344 -6.83 1.64 -8.12
CA LEU A 344 -8.00 2.44 -7.75
C LEU A 344 -8.84 1.65 -6.75
N GLU A 345 -9.00 2.21 -5.55
CA GLU A 345 -9.62 1.49 -4.44
C GLU A 345 -10.67 2.35 -3.74
N VAL A 346 -11.72 1.69 -3.26
CA VAL A 346 -12.63 2.19 -2.23
C VAL A 346 -12.86 1.11 -1.17
N GLY A 347 -13.07 1.51 0.07
CA GLY A 347 -13.46 0.56 1.10
C GLY A 347 -14.14 1.17 2.32
N GLY A 348 -14.47 0.28 3.25
CA GLY A 348 -15.16 0.55 4.50
C GLY A 348 -16.67 0.36 4.39
N GLU A 349 -17.42 1.36 4.83
CA GLU A 349 -18.87 1.39 4.76
C GLU A 349 -19.39 1.31 3.30
N PRO A 350 -20.61 0.80 3.08
CA PRO A 350 -21.19 0.68 1.74
C PRO A 350 -21.21 2.00 0.95
N TRP A 351 -20.66 1.95 -0.26
CA TRP A 351 -20.61 3.08 -1.18
C TRP A 351 -21.90 3.20 -2.00
N GLN A 352 -22.92 3.88 -1.47
CA GLN A 352 -24.22 4.07 -2.17
C GLN A 352 -24.34 5.42 -2.89
N LYS A 353 -23.58 6.43 -2.44
CA LYS A 353 -23.61 7.80 -2.97
C LYS A 353 -22.18 8.31 -3.15
N PRO A 354 -21.96 9.26 -4.06
CA PRO A 354 -20.67 9.92 -4.21
C PRO A 354 -20.22 10.54 -2.89
N TRP A 355 -18.91 10.52 -2.63
CA TRP A 355 -18.30 11.23 -1.51
C TRP A 355 -17.55 12.45 -2.03
N ASN A 356 -18.15 13.61 -1.82
CA ASN A 356 -17.58 14.92 -2.15
C ASN A 356 -17.21 15.63 -0.85
N SER A 357 -15.95 16.04 -0.70
CA SER A 357 -15.48 16.75 0.49
C SER A 357 -14.13 17.42 0.21
N SER A 358 -13.67 18.22 1.18
CA SER A 358 -12.36 18.87 1.16
C SER A 358 -11.78 18.94 2.57
N ALA A 359 -10.47 19.12 2.65
CA ALA A 359 -9.70 19.23 3.87
C ALA A 359 -8.65 20.34 3.74
N LYS A 360 -8.56 21.19 4.76
CA LYS A 360 -7.57 22.26 4.92
C LYS A 360 -7.49 22.64 6.40
N LEU A 361 -6.28 22.89 6.92
CA LEU A 361 -6.08 23.36 8.30
C LEU A 361 -6.07 24.90 8.39
N PRO A 362 -6.59 25.49 9.50
CA PRO A 362 -7.34 24.80 10.54
C PRO A 362 -8.66 24.26 9.97
N TRP A 363 -9.11 23.10 10.46
CA TRP A 363 -10.27 22.39 9.91
C TRP A 363 -11.45 23.34 9.72
N VAL A 364 -11.91 23.48 8.48
CA VAL A 364 -13.16 24.17 8.20
C VAL A 364 -14.27 23.22 8.67
N LEU A 365 -14.82 23.50 9.84
CA LEU A 365 -15.93 22.75 10.44
C LEU A 365 -17.20 22.83 9.61
#